data_AF-A0A178MRY2-F1
#
_entry.id   AF-A0A178MRY2-F1
#
_cell.length_a   1.000
_cell.length_b   1.000
_cell.length_c   1.000
_cell.angle_alpha   90.00
_cell.angle_beta   90.00
_cell.angle_gamma   90.00
#
_symmetry.space_group_name_H-M   'P 1'
#
loop_
_entity.id
_entity.type
_entity.pdbx_description
1 polymer ?
#
loop_
_entity_poly.entity_id
_entity_poly.type
_entity_poly.pdbx_seq_one_letter_code
_entity_poly.pdbx_strand_id
1 'polypeptide(L)'
;MFPHKDRRRLPRKVGQGLVVLINGKVHPVIDISTAGVSYQAANHKIGATVALTIARLSDISDCIDAKITVISKDETVTRAEFKPTMPLLRYIISHIGEATRAVPAYFR
;
A
#
# COMPACT_ATOMS: atom_id res chain seq x y z
N MET A 1 18.93 -7.36 -33.31
CA MET A 1 18.08 -6.53 -32.44
C MET A 1 17.10 -7.45 -31.73
N PHE A 2 17.41 -7.90 -30.53
CA PHE A 2 16.53 -8.81 -29.78
C PHE A 2 15.41 -7.99 -29.15
N PRO A 3 14.12 -8.38 -29.29
CA PRO A 3 13.07 -7.73 -28.53
C PRO A 3 13.34 -7.99 -27.04
N HIS A 4 13.46 -6.92 -26.26
CA HIS A 4 13.50 -7.00 -24.82
C HIS A 4 12.30 -7.82 -24.36
N LYS A 5 12.56 -9.03 -23.87
CA LYS A 5 11.58 -9.90 -23.23
C LYS A 5 10.81 -9.08 -22.21
N ASP A 6 9.55 -8.84 -22.49
CA ASP A 6 8.55 -8.41 -21.52
C ASP A 6 8.55 -9.42 -20.37
N ARG A 7 9.30 -9.07 -19.31
CA ARG A 7 9.48 -9.87 -18.10
C ARG A 7 8.41 -9.59 -17.04
N ARG A 8 7.36 -8.82 -17.38
CA ARG A 8 6.25 -8.55 -16.46
C ARG A 8 5.30 -9.75 -16.45
N ARG A 9 5.69 -10.82 -15.73
CA ARG A 9 4.90 -12.03 -15.55
C ARG A 9 3.97 -12.01 -14.33
N LEU A 10 3.74 -10.88 -13.68
CA LEU A 10 2.78 -10.80 -12.56
C LEU A 10 2.03 -9.48 -12.53
N PRO A 11 0.81 -9.40 -13.11
CA PRO A 11 -0.16 -8.40 -12.70
C PRO A 11 -0.95 -8.98 -11.52
N ARG A 12 -0.49 -8.70 -10.30
CA ARG A 12 -1.39 -8.62 -9.14
C ARG A 12 -1.14 -7.26 -8.54
N LYS A 13 -2.18 -6.41 -8.55
CA LYS A 13 -2.14 -5.10 -7.92
C LYS A 13 -1.69 -5.32 -6.48
N VAL A 14 -0.51 -4.83 -6.10
CA VAL A 14 0.11 -5.15 -4.80
C VAL A 14 -0.75 -4.66 -3.64
N GLY A 15 -1.69 -3.76 -3.90
CA GLY A 15 -2.71 -3.34 -2.93
C GLY A 15 -3.90 -4.30 -2.74
N GLN A 16 -4.04 -5.34 -3.58
CA GLN A 16 -5.23 -6.20 -3.54
C GLN A 16 -5.32 -6.96 -2.21
N GLY A 17 -6.49 -6.89 -1.57
CA GLY A 17 -6.72 -7.50 -0.27
C GLY A 17 -6.26 -6.63 0.90
N LEU A 18 -5.76 -5.42 0.64
CA LEU A 18 -5.56 -4.40 1.67
C LEU A 18 -6.63 -3.31 1.60
N VAL A 19 -6.93 -2.76 2.77
CA VAL A 19 -7.74 -1.56 2.94
C VAL A 19 -7.01 -0.58 3.86
N VAL A 20 -7.28 0.71 3.69
CA VAL A 20 -6.93 1.72 4.69
C VAL A 20 -8.17 2.14 5.47
N LEU A 21 -8.02 2.22 6.78
CA LEU A 21 -9.02 2.68 7.72
C LEU A 21 -8.67 4.11 8.12
N ILE A 22 -9.58 5.05 7.83
CA ILE A 22 -9.40 6.47 8.14
C ILE A 22 -10.68 6.97 8.79
N ASN A 23 -10.60 7.43 10.04
CA ASN A 23 -11.76 7.93 10.79
C ASN A 23 -12.96 6.96 10.78
N GLY A 24 -12.69 5.65 10.92
CA GLY A 24 -13.71 4.60 10.91
C GLY A 24 -14.26 4.24 9.53
N LYS A 25 -13.75 4.84 8.44
CA LYS A 25 -14.14 4.51 7.06
C LYS A 25 -13.11 3.61 6.40
N VAL A 26 -13.61 2.66 5.60
CA VAL A 26 -12.80 1.70 4.86
C VAL A 26 -12.59 2.21 3.43
N HIS A 27 -11.34 2.24 2.99
CA HIS A 27 -10.96 2.65 1.64
C HIS A 27 -10.10 1.56 0.98
N PRO A 28 -10.53 0.97 -0.14
CA PRO A 28 -9.74 -0.01 -0.86
C PRO A 28 -8.37 0.52 -1.29
N VAL A 29 -7.31 -0.27 -1.06
CA VAL A 29 -5.98 0.02 -1.58
C VAL A 29 -5.90 -0.40 -3.04
N ILE A 30 -5.38 0.49 -3.88
CA ILE A 30 -5.17 0.25 -5.30
C ILE A 30 -3.76 -0.31 -5.52
N ASP A 31 -2.77 0.32 -4.92
CA ASP A 31 -1.37 -0.08 -4.99
C ASP A 31 -0.61 0.34 -3.74
N ILE A 32 0.45 -0.40 -3.39
CA ILE A 32 1.28 -0.15 -2.21
C ILE A 32 2.73 -0.53 -2.48
N SER A 33 3.63 0.26 -1.90
CA SER A 33 5.07 0.02 -1.89
C SER A 33 5.62 0.38 -0.51
N THR A 34 6.91 0.13 -0.28
CA THR A 34 7.59 0.59 0.95
C THR A 34 7.65 2.12 1.08
N ALA A 35 7.50 2.85 -0.03
CA ALA A 35 7.56 4.32 -0.05
C ALA A 35 6.17 4.97 0.12
N GLY A 36 5.10 4.33 -0.35
CA GLY A 36 3.78 4.97 -0.37
C GLY A 36 2.64 4.05 -0.76
N VAL A 37 1.44 4.63 -0.74
CA VAL A 37 0.16 3.94 -0.99
C VAL A 37 -0.74 4.78 -1.88
N SER A 38 -1.54 4.09 -2.69
CA SER A 38 -2.67 4.68 -3.40
C SER A 38 -3.96 3.96 -3.01
N TYR A 39 -5.01 4.71 -2.73
CA TYR A 39 -6.29 4.17 -2.24
C TYR A 39 -7.47 4.99 -2.74
N GLN A 40 -8.65 4.39 -2.72
CA GLN A 40 -9.88 5.00 -3.21
C GLN A 40 -10.47 6.00 -2.20
N ALA A 41 -10.10 7.27 -2.35
CA ALA A 41 -10.65 8.40 -1.60
C ALA A 41 -10.37 9.73 -2.34
N ALA A 42 -11.30 10.67 -2.27
CA ALA A 42 -11.18 11.99 -2.94
C ALA A 42 -10.93 13.16 -1.96
N ASN A 43 -11.07 12.92 -0.65
CA ASN A 43 -11.38 13.98 0.29
C ASN A 43 -10.18 14.52 1.08
N HIS A 44 -8.96 14.12 0.75
CA HIS A 44 -7.78 14.64 1.43
C HIS A 44 -7.19 15.86 0.73
N LYS A 45 -6.52 16.72 1.50
CA LYS A 45 -5.79 17.89 0.96
C LYS A 45 -4.35 17.47 0.66
N ILE A 46 -3.82 17.89 -0.50
CA ILE A 46 -2.41 17.68 -0.84
C ILE A 46 -1.52 18.38 0.21
N GLY A 47 -0.46 17.72 0.63
CA GLY A 47 0.44 18.13 1.72
C GLY A 47 -0.07 17.81 3.13
N ALA A 48 -1.32 17.36 3.29
CA ALA A 48 -1.84 16.98 4.60
C ALA A 48 -1.15 15.70 5.11
N THR A 49 -0.86 15.69 6.41
CA THR A 49 -0.47 14.46 7.11
C THR A 49 -1.72 13.79 7.65
N VAL A 50 -1.91 12.52 7.32
CA VAL A 50 -3.08 11.73 7.72
C VAL A 50 -2.60 10.50 8.47
N ALA A 51 -3.19 10.23 9.64
CA ALA A 51 -3.04 8.97 10.33
C ALA A 51 -4.06 7.98 9.76
N LEU A 52 -3.61 6.76 9.47
CA LEU A 52 -4.46 5.68 8.96
C LEU A 52 -3.98 4.35 9.51
N THR A 53 -4.84 3.35 9.43
CA THR A 53 -4.48 1.96 9.70
C THR A 53 -4.59 1.19 8.40
N ILE A 54 -3.55 0.42 8.04
CA ILE A 54 -3.58 -0.51 6.91
C ILE A 54 -3.99 -1.87 7.46
N ALA A 55 -4.98 -2.53 6.88
CA ALA A 55 -5.45 -3.84 7.34
C ALA A 55 -5.65 -4.80 6.18
N ARG A 56 -5.56 -6.11 6.45
CA ARG A 56 -6.00 -7.15 5.50
C ARG A 56 -7.54 -7.17 5.46
N LEU A 57 -8.11 -7.19 4.26
CA LEU A 57 -9.57 -7.24 4.07
C LEU A 57 -10.18 -8.54 4.59
N SER A 58 -9.43 -9.65 4.53
CA SER A 58 -9.87 -10.97 5.03
C SER A 58 -9.78 -11.09 6.55
N ASP A 59 -8.99 -10.26 7.20
CA ASP A 59 -8.78 -10.26 8.65
C ASP A 59 -8.35 -8.85 9.09
N ILE A 60 -9.33 -8.06 9.56
CA ILE A 60 -9.09 -6.67 9.97
C ILE A 60 -8.23 -6.58 11.23
N SER A 61 -8.12 -7.67 12.02
CA SER A 61 -7.24 -7.69 13.19
C SER A 61 -5.76 -7.73 12.80
N ASP A 62 -5.45 -8.19 11.59
CA ASP A 62 -4.13 -8.07 11.00
C ASP A 62 -3.97 -6.68 10.35
N CYS A 63 -3.46 -5.76 11.14
CA CYS A 63 -3.35 -4.36 10.77
C CYS A 63 -2.08 -3.69 11.31
N ILE A 64 -1.72 -2.57 10.70
CA ILE A 64 -0.61 -1.72 11.12
C ILE A 64 -0.98 -0.24 11.01
N ASP A 65 -0.65 0.53 12.03
CA ASP A 65 -0.81 1.98 12.01
C ASP A 65 0.29 2.64 11.18
N ALA A 66 -0.11 3.64 10.40
CA ALA A 66 0.77 4.42 9.55
C ALA A 66 0.42 5.91 9.59
N LYS A 67 1.43 6.74 9.32
CA LYS A 67 1.24 8.15 8.97
C LYS A 67 1.63 8.33 7.53
N ILE A 68 0.81 9.04 6.77
CA ILE A 68 1.06 9.36 5.37
C ILE A 68 1.07 10.86 5.15
N THR A 69 1.76 11.30 4.10
CA THR A 69 1.66 12.66 3.56
C THR A 69 1.07 12.58 2.16
N VAL A 70 -0.05 13.26 1.93
CA VAL A 70 -0.74 13.23 0.63
C VAL A 70 0.07 13.98 -0.40
N ILE A 71 0.48 13.31 -1.48
CA ILE A 71 1.31 13.89 -2.55
C ILE A 71 0.49 14.30 -3.77
N SER A 72 -0.58 13.56 -4.07
CA SER A 72 -1.48 13.89 -5.18
C SER A 72 -2.85 13.26 -4.95
N LYS A 73 -3.85 13.79 -5.64
CA LYS A 73 -5.20 13.24 -5.67
C LYS A 73 -5.84 13.47 -7.03
N ASP A 74 -6.73 12.58 -7.40
CA ASP A 74 -7.71 12.76 -8.46
C ASP A 74 -9.12 12.62 -7.88
N GLU A 75 -10.15 12.49 -8.74
CA GLU A 75 -11.55 12.42 -8.32
C GLU A 75 -11.89 11.21 -7.46
N THR A 76 -11.11 10.12 -7.54
CA THR A 76 -11.44 8.86 -6.85
C THR A 76 -10.27 8.25 -6.11
N VAL A 77 -9.04 8.72 -6.36
CA VAL A 77 -7.80 8.16 -5.85
C VAL A 77 -6.98 9.21 -5.12
N THR A 78 -6.49 8.84 -3.95
CA THR A 78 -5.47 9.58 -3.23
C THR A 78 -4.16 8.79 -3.31
N ARG A 79 -3.05 9.48 -3.58
CA ARG A 79 -1.68 8.94 -3.49
C ARG A 79 -0.93 9.64 -2.38
N ALA A 80 -0.25 8.86 -1.57
CA ALA A 80 0.43 9.38 -0.39
C ALA A 80 1.74 8.63 -0.12
N GLU A 81 2.69 9.34 0.47
CA GLU A 81 3.96 8.78 0.92
C GLU A 81 3.88 8.41 2.39
N PHE A 82 4.49 7.29 2.77
CA PHE A 82 4.58 6.88 4.16
C PHE A 82 5.62 7.70 4.92
N LYS A 83 5.35 7.95 6.20
CA LYS A 83 6.41 8.17 7.18
C LYS A 83 6.93 6.80 7.60
N PRO A 84 8.13 6.41 7.16
CA PRO A 84 8.58 5.02 7.30
C PRO A 84 8.85 4.69 8.77
N THR A 85 8.36 3.51 9.17
CA THR A 85 8.72 2.87 10.45
C THR A 85 9.08 1.43 10.16
N MET A 86 9.95 0.82 10.97
CA MET A 86 10.34 -0.58 10.77
C MET A 86 9.15 -1.56 10.80
N PRO A 87 8.16 -1.44 11.70
CA PRO A 87 6.96 -2.27 11.67
C PRO A 87 6.16 -2.14 10.37
N LEU A 88 5.94 -0.90 9.91
CA LEU A 88 5.24 -0.63 8.66
C LEU A 88 5.96 -1.24 7.45
N LEU A 89 7.27 -1.05 7.37
CA LEU A 89 8.08 -1.62 6.29
C LEU A 89 8.01 -3.14 6.28
N ARG A 90 8.14 -3.79 7.45
CA ARG A 90 8.01 -5.25 7.55
C ARG A 90 6.64 -5.74 7.13
N TYR A 91 5.57 -5.08 7.58
CA TYR A 91 4.20 -5.41 7.20
C TYR A 91 4.01 -5.36 5.67
N ILE A 92 4.46 -4.27 5.04
CA ILE A 92 4.36 -4.08 3.59
C ILE A 92 5.19 -5.13 2.84
N ILE A 93 6.44 -5.37 3.26
CA ILE A 93 7.31 -6.37 2.62
C ILE A 93 6.72 -7.77 2.73
N SER A 94 6.18 -8.15 3.89
CA SER A 94 5.49 -9.43 4.08
C SER A 94 4.30 -9.57 3.14
N HIS A 95 3.45 -8.53 3.04
CA HIS A 95 2.32 -8.52 2.12
C HIS A 95 2.77 -8.64 0.66
N ILE A 96 3.81 -7.89 0.25
CA ILE A 96 4.38 -7.98 -1.10
C ILE A 96 4.88 -9.39 -1.38
N GLY A 97 5.58 -10.01 -0.43
CA GLY A 97 6.07 -11.39 -0.54
C GLY A 97 4.92 -12.38 -0.77
N GLU A 98 3.85 -12.28 0.02
CA GLU A 98 2.64 -13.09 -0.14
C GLU A 98 1.97 -12.86 -1.51
N ALA A 99 1.72 -11.60 -1.89
CA ALA A 99 1.02 -11.23 -3.12
C ALA A 99 1.78 -11.70 -4.38
N THR A 100 3.11 -11.58 -4.35
CA THR A 100 4.01 -11.97 -5.45
C THR A 100 4.39 -13.46 -5.41
N ARG A 101 4.04 -14.18 -4.33
CA ARG A 101 4.56 -15.52 -4.02
C ARG A 101 6.10 -15.59 -4.03
N ALA A 102 6.75 -14.46 -3.79
CA ALA A 102 8.19 -14.38 -3.64
C ALA A 102 8.53 -14.49 -2.15
N VAL A 103 9.46 -15.38 -1.81
CA VAL A 103 10.01 -15.42 -0.45
C VAL A 103 10.95 -14.23 -0.31
N PRO A 104 10.70 -13.26 0.59
CA PRO A 104 11.63 -12.15 0.82
C PRO A 104 12.96 -12.74 1.27
N ALA A 105 14.05 -12.40 0.58
CA ALA A 105 15.33 -13.07 0.78
C ALA A 105 15.99 -12.79 2.15
N TYR A 106 15.54 -11.80 2.94
CA TYR A 106 16.23 -11.43 4.19
C TYR A 106 15.32 -10.86 5.29
N PHE A 107 15.21 -11.62 6.38
CA PHE A 107 15.61 -11.23 7.75
C PHE A 107 16.15 -12.53 8.40
N ARG A 108 17.46 -12.73 8.39
CA ARG A 108 18.17 -13.67 9.27
C ARG A 108 18.95 -12.84 10.28
#